data_AF-A0AAE1Q724-F1
#
_entry.id   AF-A0AAE1Q724-F1
#
_cell.length_a   1.000
_cell.length_b   1.000
_cell.length_c   1.000
_cell.angle_alpha   90.00
_cell.angle_beta   90.00
_cell.angle_gamma   90.00
#
_symmetry.space_group_name_H-M   'P 1'
#
loop_
_entity.id
_entity.type
_entity.pdbx_description
1 polymer ?
#
loop_
_entity_poly.entity_id
_entity_poly.type
_entity_poly.pdbx_seq_one_letter_code
_entity_poly.pdbx_strand_id
1 'polypeptide(L)'
;MSAKRPATSNLGGDKPKKRRMSLSLESKLNIVKRHEDGEGANSIARALGLAQSTVSTVIKNLANIKMAGDKHNTYGQEGNTATRTYL
;
A
#
# COMPACT_ATOMS: atom_id res chain seq x y z
N MET A 1 -24.55 -5.35 39.49
CA MET A 1 -24.15 -6.42 38.54
C MET A 1 -24.19 -5.84 37.13
N SER A 2 -23.12 -6.00 36.35
CA SER A 2 -23.04 -5.48 34.98
C SER A 2 -23.68 -6.46 34.00
N ALA A 3 -24.71 -6.03 33.28
CA ALA A 3 -25.35 -6.86 32.26
C ALA A 3 -24.44 -6.98 31.03
N LYS A 4 -24.16 -8.23 30.60
CA LYS A 4 -23.50 -8.51 29.31
C LYS A 4 -24.40 -8.00 28.19
N ARG A 5 -23.87 -7.12 27.33
CA ARG A 5 -24.58 -6.62 26.15
C ARG A 5 -24.82 -7.80 25.19
N PRO A 6 -26.05 -8.02 24.70
CA PRO A 6 -26.31 -9.05 23.70
C PRO A 6 -25.57 -8.70 22.40
N ALA A 7 -24.93 -9.70 21.80
CA ALA A 7 -24.36 -9.58 20.48
C ALA A 7 -25.51 -9.45 19.47
N THR A 8 -25.80 -8.22 19.05
CA THR A 8 -26.64 -7.99 17.88
C THR A 8 -25.87 -8.55 16.69
N SER A 9 -26.25 -9.73 16.22
CA SER A 9 -25.77 -10.22 14.93
C SER A 9 -26.08 -9.15 13.89
N ASN A 10 -25.06 -8.75 13.12
CA ASN A 10 -25.16 -7.74 12.09
C ASN A 10 -26.25 -8.13 11.07
N LEU A 11 -27.50 -7.68 11.28
CA LEU A 11 -28.55 -7.61 10.26
C LEU A 11 -28.32 -6.36 9.39
N GLY A 12 -27.07 -6.14 8.99
CA GLY A 12 -26.67 -5.03 8.13
C GLY A 12 -26.78 -5.48 6.68
N GLY A 13 -27.85 -5.06 6.01
CA GLY A 13 -28.18 -5.43 4.63
C GLY A 13 -27.03 -5.26 3.64
N ASP A 14 -27.17 -5.95 2.51
CA ASP A 14 -26.28 -6.04 1.35
C ASP A 14 -25.92 -4.70 0.71
N LYS A 15 -25.26 -3.81 1.47
CA LYS A 15 -24.50 -2.72 0.89
C LYS A 15 -23.29 -3.35 0.19
N PRO A 16 -23.10 -3.12 -1.12
CA PRO A 16 -21.96 -3.70 -1.82
C PRO A 16 -20.68 -3.24 -1.14
N LYS A 17 -19.89 -4.20 -0.64
CA LYS A 17 -18.61 -3.93 0.01
C LYS A 17 -17.73 -3.16 -0.98
N LYS A 18 -17.30 -1.96 -0.61
CA LYS A 18 -16.41 -1.15 -1.45
C LYS A 18 -15.14 -1.95 -1.72
N ARG A 19 -14.81 -2.16 -3.00
CA ARG A 19 -13.59 -2.89 -3.39
C ARG A 19 -12.37 -2.14 -2.84
N ARG A 20 -11.44 -2.89 -2.25
CA ARG A 20 -10.21 -2.34 -1.68
C ARG A 20 -9.29 -1.94 -2.84
N MET A 21 -8.93 -0.66 -2.91
CA MET A 21 -7.94 -0.18 -3.89
C MET A 21 -6.55 -0.64 -3.48
N SER A 22 -5.81 -1.26 -4.40
CA SER A 22 -4.41 -1.61 -4.21
C SER A 22 -3.54 -0.40 -4.55
N LEU A 23 -2.57 -0.07 -3.69
CA LEU A 23 -1.50 0.86 -4.05
C LEU A 23 -0.41 0.15 -4.85
N SER A 24 0.17 0.87 -5.81
CA SER A 24 1.36 0.43 -6.55
C SER A 24 2.57 0.26 -5.62
N LEU A 25 3.53 -0.57 -6.05
CA LEU A 25 4.76 -0.81 -5.29
C LEU A 25 5.58 0.49 -5.13
N GLU A 26 5.73 1.26 -6.20
CA GLU A 26 6.38 2.58 -6.21
C GLU A 26 5.83 3.52 -5.13
N SER A 27 4.50 3.61 -5.02
CA SER A 27 3.86 4.47 -4.02
C SER A 27 4.19 4.03 -2.59
N LYS A 28 4.29 2.72 -2.36
CA LYS A 28 4.65 2.16 -1.06
C LYS A 28 6.13 2.41 -0.74
N LEU A 29 7.02 2.27 -1.72
CA LEU A 29 8.45 2.54 -1.56
C LEU A 29 8.70 4.03 -1.26
N ASN A 30 7.97 4.94 -1.91
CA ASN A 30 8.04 6.37 -1.61
C ASN A 30 7.64 6.69 -0.16
N ILE A 31 6.57 6.07 0.35
CA ILE A 31 6.16 6.20 1.76
C ILE A 31 7.25 5.66 2.70
N VAL A 32 7.84 4.50 2.39
CA VAL A 32 8.91 3.91 3.19
C VAL A 32 10.12 4.85 3.22
N LYS A 33 10.57 5.35 2.07
CA LYS A 33 11.72 6.26 1.97
C LYS A 33 11.53 7.51 2.84
N ARG A 34 10.40 8.21 2.69
CA ARG A 34 10.12 9.41 3.51
C ARG A 34 10.04 9.13 5.01
N HIS A 35 9.51 7.97 5.39
CA HIS A 35 9.47 7.57 6.79
C HIS A 35 10.88 7.31 7.35
N GLU A 36 11.78 6.73 6.54
CA GLU A 36 13.20 6.56 6.92
C GLU A 36 13.96 7.88 6.97
N ASP A 37 13.59 8.84 6.12
CA ASP A 37 14.10 10.22 6.16
C ASP A 37 13.58 11.00 7.40
N GLY A 38 12.74 10.39 8.24
CA GLY A 38 12.25 10.95 9.51
C GLY A 38 10.94 11.73 9.39
N GLU A 39 10.28 11.73 8.22
CA GLU A 39 8.97 12.35 8.09
C GLU A 39 7.89 11.57 8.88
N GLY A 40 7.09 12.28 9.67
CA GLY A 40 5.98 11.66 10.39
C GLY A 40 4.88 11.15 9.46
N ALA A 41 4.25 10.02 9.82
CA ALA A 41 3.19 9.38 9.02
C ALA A 41 2.03 10.33 8.62
N ASN A 42 1.65 11.26 9.49
CA ASN A 42 0.62 12.26 9.20
C ASN A 42 1.06 13.28 8.15
N SER A 43 2.33 13.68 8.17
CA SER A 43 2.91 14.60 7.19
C SER A 43 2.93 13.92 5.81
N ILE A 44 3.43 12.68 5.74
CA ILE A 44 3.46 11.87 4.53
C ILE A 44 2.06 11.68 3.95
N ALA A 45 1.08 11.33 4.80
CA ALA A 45 -0.30 11.15 4.37
C ALA A 45 -0.88 12.42 3.74
N ARG A 46 -0.64 13.59 4.33
CA ARG A 46 -1.08 14.88 3.79
C ARG A 46 -0.37 15.23 2.49
N ALA A 47 0.94 15.03 2.43
CA ALA A 47 1.76 15.34 1.26
C ALA A 47 1.37 14.49 0.04
N LEU A 48 0.97 13.24 0.25
CA LEU A 48 0.58 12.30 -0.82
C LEU A 48 -0.93 12.23 -1.06
N GLY A 49 -1.75 12.97 -0.29
CA GLY A 49 -3.22 12.90 -0.37
C GLY A 49 -3.79 11.52 0.01
N LEU A 50 -3.09 10.76 0.85
CA LEU A 50 -3.46 9.41 1.26
C LEU A 50 -4.14 9.39 2.63
N ALA A 51 -4.93 8.35 2.88
CA ALA A 51 -5.44 8.09 4.22
C ALA A 51 -4.31 7.73 5.18
N GLN A 52 -4.37 8.26 6.40
CA GLN A 52 -3.39 7.99 7.46
C GLN A 52 -3.30 6.48 7.79
N SER A 53 -4.42 5.77 7.72
CA SER A 53 -4.49 4.30 7.91
C SER A 53 -3.72 3.53 6.82
N THR A 54 -3.70 4.04 5.59
CA THR A 54 -2.92 3.47 4.49
C THR A 54 -1.43 3.60 4.78
N VAL A 55 -0.97 4.80 5.14
CA VAL A 55 0.44 5.07 5.47
C VAL A 55 0.88 4.23 6.68
N SER A 56 0.07 4.14 7.73
CA SER A 56 0.36 3.28 8.89
C SER A 56 0.49 1.80 8.52
N THR A 57 -0.37 1.31 7.63
CA THR A 57 -0.32 -0.10 7.19
C THR A 57 0.93 -0.37 6.33
N VAL A 58 1.35 0.59 5.51
CA VAL A 58 2.58 0.52 4.73
C VAL A 58 3.80 0.51 5.66
N ILE A 59 3.85 1.44 6.62
CA ILE A 59 4.92 1.49 7.62
C ILE A 59 4.98 0.16 8.38
N LYS A 60 3.87 -0.40 8.88
CA LYS A 60 3.88 -1.70 9.57
C LYS A 60 4.43 -2.85 8.72
N ASN A 61 4.27 -2.79 7.40
CA ASN A 61 4.71 -3.82 6.45
C ASN A 61 6.03 -3.47 5.75
N LEU A 62 6.82 -2.54 6.31
CA LEU A 62 8.04 -2.00 5.69
C LEU A 62 9.00 -3.08 5.17
N ALA A 63 9.25 -4.14 5.95
CA ALA A 63 10.19 -5.20 5.60
C ALA A 63 9.75 -5.97 4.34
N ASN A 64 8.48 -6.33 4.28
CA ASN A 64 7.90 -7.05 3.14
C ASN A 64 7.90 -6.20 1.87
N ILE A 65 7.70 -4.89 2.01
CA ILE A 65 7.66 -3.94 0.89
C ILE A 65 9.07 -3.72 0.32
N LYS A 66 10.10 -3.63 1.17
CA LYS A 66 11.50 -3.58 0.74
C LYS A 66 11.90 -4.84 -0.02
N MET A 67 11.63 -6.01 0.55
CA MET A 67 11.89 -7.29 -0.12
C MET A 67 11.15 -7.42 -1.45
N ALA A 68 9.93 -6.87 -1.56
CA ALA A 68 9.19 -6.86 -2.82
C ALA A 68 9.79 -5.89 -3.85
N GLY A 69 10.32 -4.74 -3.40
CA GLY A 69 11.08 -3.81 -4.23
C GLY A 69 12.35 -4.46 -4.79
N ASP A 70 13.13 -5.13 -3.95
CA ASP A 70 14.36 -5.81 -4.37
C ASP A 70 14.08 -6.89 -5.41
N LYS A 71 13.02 -7.68 -5.24
CA LYS A 71 12.59 -8.72 -6.20
C LYS A 71 12.07 -8.17 -7.52
N HIS A 72 11.52 -6.94 -7.53
CA HIS A 72 11.06 -6.28 -8.74
C HIS A 72 12.24 -5.71 -9.57
N ASN A 73 13.41 -5.55 -8.96
CA ASN A 73 14.63 -5.12 -9.65
C ASN A 73 15.44 -6.29 -10.24
N THR A 74 15.13 -7.55 -9.85
CA THR A 74 15.90 -8.74 -10.28
C THR A 74 15.37 -9.42 -11.56
N TYR A 75 14.27 -8.93 -12.15
CA TYR A 75 13.72 -9.44 -13.41
C TYR A 75 13.48 -8.30 -14.41
N GLY A 76 14.49 -7.97 -15.24
CA GLY A 76 14.30 -7.10 -16.41
C GLY A 76 15.28 -5.96 -16.59
N GLN A 77 16.56 -6.26 -16.77
CA GLN A 77 17.50 -5.42 -17.53
C GLN A 77 18.26 -6.29 -18.54
N GLU A 78 17.55 -7.17 -19.25
CA GLU A 78 18.06 -7.67 -20.53
C GLU A 78 17.54 -6.72 -21.60
N GLY A 79 18.45 -5.88 -22.11
CA GLY A 79 18.16 -4.87 -23.10
C GLY A 79 17.56 -5.48 -24.36
N ASN A 80 16.28 -5.17 -24.61
CA ASN A 80 15.72 -5.20 -25.96
C ASN A 80 15.30 -3.77 -26.34
N THR A 81 16.29 -2.98 -26.73
CA THR A 81 16.11 -1.80 -27.57
C THR A 81 16.86 -2.04 -28.87
N ALA A 82 16.34 -2.91 -29.72
CA ALA A 82 16.72 -2.94 -31.13
C ALA A 82 15.45 -3.06 -31.99
N THR A 83 15.19 -1.98 -32.71
CA THR A 83 14.09 -1.69 -33.62
C THR A 83 13.67 -2.85 -34.53
N ARG A 84 12.39 -3.25 -34.43
CA ARG A 84 11.69 -4.04 -35.45
C ARG A 84 11.43 -3.17 -36.68
N THR A 85 12.36 -3.13 -37.62
CA THR A 85 12.18 -2.51 -38.93
C THR A 85 11.47 -3.50 -39.85
N TYR A 86 10.32 -3.13 -40.40
CA TYR A 86 9.61 -3.91 -41.43
C TYR A 86 10.08 -3.44 -42.81
N LEU A 87 10.64 -4.33 -43.62
CA LEU A 87 10.64 -4.29 -45.09
C LEU A 87 10.46 -5.72 -45.61
#